data_AF-A0A945Z0V6-F1
#
_entry.id   AF-A0A945Z0V6-F1
#
_cell.length_a   1.000
_cell.length_b   1.000
_cell.length_c   1.000
_cell.angle_alpha   90.00
_cell.angle_beta   90.00
_cell.angle_gamma   90.00
#
_symmetry.space_group_name_H-M   'P 1'
#
loop_
_entity.id
_entity.type
_entity.pdbx_description
1 polymer ?
#
loop_
_entity_poly.entity_id
_entity_poly.type
_entity_poly.pdbx_seq_one_letter_code
_entity_poly.pdbx_strand_id
1 'polypeptide(L)' 'MIKDVSEMKTKIEIDLTGSEGNAFSLLGRAKRFAGDLGLDVNAIIDEMMSGNYENLVGVFDREFGDYVTLYR' A
#
# COMPACT_ATOMS: atom_id res chain seq x y z
N MET A 1 18.41 -17.11 -20.94
CA MET A 1 17.64 -17.88 -19.95
C MET A 1 16.46 -17.05 -19.51
N ILE A 2 15.24 -17.57 -19.68
CA ILE A 2 14.03 -17.04 -19.04
C ILE A 2 14.03 -17.62 -17.62
N LYS A 3 13.84 -16.79 -16.59
CA LYS A 3 13.77 -17.24 -15.19
C LYS A 3 12.38 -17.80 -14.88
N ASP A 4 12.32 -18.73 -13.95
CA ASP A 4 11.04 -19.22 -13.44
C ASP A 4 10.32 -18.08 -12.68
N VAL A 5 9.02 -17.94 -12.92
CA VAL A 5 8.23 -16.85 -12.32
C VAL A 5 8.21 -16.96 -10.79
N SER A 6 8.40 -18.17 -10.25
CA SER A 6 8.51 -18.43 -8.81
C SER A 6 9.69 -17.71 -8.15
N GLU A 7 10.67 -17.27 -8.93
CA GLU A 7 11.84 -16.53 -8.45
C GLU A 7 11.65 -15.02 -8.44
N MET A 8 10.50 -14.51 -8.92
CA MET A 8 10.25 -13.08 -9.02
C MET A 8 9.77 -12.51 -7.66
N LYS A 9 10.69 -11.97 -6.86
CA LYS A 9 10.35 -11.23 -5.64
C LYS A 9 10.22 -9.74 -5.92
N THR A 10 9.00 -9.28 -6.18
CA THR A 10 8.67 -7.85 -6.28
C THR A 10 7.69 -7.46 -5.18
N LYS A 11 8.11 -7.58 -3.91
CA LYS A 11 7.39 -6.92 -2.82
C LYS A 11 7.75 -5.45 -2.86
N ILE A 12 6.72 -4.60 -2.85
CA ILE A 12 6.91 -3.16 -2.76
C ILE A 12 7.33 -2.87 -1.32
N GLU A 13 8.43 -2.16 -1.14
CA GLU A 13 8.95 -1.81 0.18
C GLU A 13 8.79 -0.31 0.40
N ILE A 14 8.24 0.07 1.55
CA ILE A 14 8.01 1.47 1.90
C ILE A 14 8.61 1.75 3.27
N ASP A 15 9.53 2.72 3.31
CA ASP A 15 10.03 3.33 4.54
C ASP A 15 9.06 4.43 5.00
N LEU A 16 8.37 4.20 6.13
CA LEU A 16 7.41 5.10 6.72
C LEU A 16 8.05 6.38 7.29
N THR A 17 9.36 6.37 7.53
CA THR A 17 10.13 7.54 8.00
C THR A 17 10.61 8.42 6.84
N GLY A 18 10.61 7.86 5.63
CA GLY A 18 11.03 8.53 4.41
C GLY A 18 9.90 9.30 3.71
N SER A 19 10.25 9.91 2.56
CA SER A 19 9.29 10.67 1.75
C SER A 19 8.15 9.81 1.20
N GLU A 20 8.37 8.51 1.01
CA GLU A 20 7.35 7.58 0.53
C GLU A 20 6.34 7.17 1.60
N GLY A 21 6.72 7.34 2.88
CA GLY A 21 5.89 7.05 4.04
C GLY A 21 4.81 8.07 4.33
N ASN A 22 4.86 9.27 3.74
CA ASN A 22 3.90 10.31 4.07
C ASN A 22 2.46 9.94 3.66
N ALA A 23 1.47 10.56 4.30
CA ALA A 23 0.06 10.27 4.09
C ALA A 23 -0.39 10.37 2.61
N PHE A 24 0.05 11.40 1.88
CA PHE A 24 -0.34 11.59 0.48
C PHE A 24 0.28 10.52 -0.43
N SER A 25 1.53 10.14 -0.18
CA SER A 25 2.20 9.05 -0.89
C SER A 25 1.45 7.73 -0.72
N LEU A 26 1.08 7.40 0.51
CA LEU A 26 0.33 6.18 0.83
C LEU A 26 -1.08 6.20 0.22
N LEU A 27 -1.81 7.31 0.29
CA LEU A 27 -3.11 7.45 -0.36
C LEU A 27 -3.02 7.32 -1.89
N GLY A 28 -2.00 7.89 -2.51
CA GLY A 28 -1.77 7.76 -3.95
C GLY A 28 -1.51 6.33 -4.37
N ARG A 29 -0.71 5.59 -3.59
CA ARG A 29 -0.44 4.17 -3.80
C ARG A 29 -1.68 3.31 -3.59
N ALA A 30 -2.44 3.54 -2.52
CA ALA A 30 -3.69 2.84 -2.24
C ALA A 30 -4.71 3.00 -3.36
N LYS A 31 -4.89 4.22 -3.91
CA LYS A 31 -5.76 4.45 -5.08
C LYS A 31 -5.38 3.59 -6.26
N ARG A 32 -4.09 3.53 -6.56
CA ARG A 32 -3.57 2.72 -7.67
C ARG A 32 -3.77 1.24 -7.41
N PHE A 33 -3.38 0.73 -6.24
CA PHE A 33 -3.47 -0.69 -5.92
C PHE A 33 -4.91 -1.18 -5.86
N ALA A 34 -5.82 -0.43 -5.22
CA ALA A 34 -7.24 -0.75 -5.21
C ALA A 34 -7.82 -0.82 -6.64
N GLY A 35 -7.43 0.12 -7.51
CA GLY A 35 -7.83 0.09 -8.92
C GLY A 35 -7.30 -1.12 -9.68
N ASP A 36 -6.00 -1.43 -9.52
CA ASP A 36 -5.35 -2.58 -10.18
C ASP A 36 -5.93 -3.92 -9.69
N LEU A 37 -6.39 -4.00 -8.43
CA LEU A 37 -6.99 -5.19 -7.81
C LEU A 37 -8.52 -5.26 -7.97
N GLY A 38 -9.17 -4.25 -8.54
CA GLY A 38 -10.63 -4.19 -8.70
C GLY A 38 -11.41 -4.02 -7.39
N LEU A 39 -10.78 -3.43 -6.36
CA LEU A 39 -11.41 -3.10 -5.08
C LEU A 39 -12.16 -1.77 -5.14
N ASP A 40 -13.01 -1.51 -4.14
CA ASP A 40 -13.68 -0.20 -4.01
C ASP A 40 -12.69 0.87 -3.54
N VAL A 41 -12.15 1.61 -4.51
CA VAL A 41 -11.17 2.68 -4.29
C VAL A 41 -11.71 3.74 -3.31
N ASN A 42 -12.98 4.12 -3.43
CA ASN A 42 -13.53 5.20 -2.62
C ASN A 42 -13.69 4.75 -1.17
N ALA A 43 -14.24 3.56 -0.94
CA ALA A 43 -14.42 3.03 0.41
C ALA A 43 -13.09 2.92 1.17
N ILE A 44 -12.05 2.36 0.53
CA ILE A 44 -10.72 2.22 1.15
C ILE A 44 -10.12 3.58 1.48
N ILE A 45 -10.19 4.53 0.53
CA ILE A 45 -9.61 5.86 0.72
C ILE A 45 -10.35 6.66 1.78
N ASP A 46 -11.68 6.57 1.82
CA ASP A 46 -12.49 7.22 2.85
C ASP A 46 -12.15 6.67 4.25
N GLU A 47 -11.97 5.35 4.38
CA GLU A 47 -11.54 4.74 5.65
C GLU A 47 -10.10 5.13 6.04
N MET A 48 -9.16 5.16 5.08
CA MET A 48 -7.79 5.64 5.35
C MET A 48 -7.80 7.09 5.87
N MET A 49 -8.71 7.94 5.38
CA MET A 49 -8.83 9.34 5.74
C MET A 49 -9.71 9.60 6.98
N SER A 50 -10.42 8.60 7.51
CA SER A 50 -11.36 8.80 8.63
C SER A 50 -10.70 8.96 10.00
N GLY A 51 -9.37 8.85 10.08
CA GLY A 51 -8.61 8.89 11.32
C GLY A 51 -7.29 9.64 11.21
N ASN A 52 -6.34 9.28 12.07
CA ASN A 52 -5.00 9.85 12.07
C ASN A 52 -4.04 9.02 11.19
N TYR A 53 -2.75 9.33 11.26
CA TYR A 53 -1.74 8.63 10.48
C TYR A 53 -1.65 7.12 10.79
N GLU A 54 -1.83 6.71 12.04
CA GLU A 54 -1.82 5.27 12.39
C GLU A 54 -3.03 4.54 11.81
N ASN A 55 -4.20 5.19 11.75
CA ASN A 55 -5.36 4.65 11.02
C ASN A 55 -5.03 4.48 9.53
N LEU A 56 -4.45 5.50 8.91
CA LEU A 56 -4.05 5.46 7.51
C LEU A 56 -3.08 4.31 7.22
N VAL A 57 -2.06 4.12 8.06
CA VAL A 57 -1.09 3.02 7.92
C VAL A 57 -1.75 1.67 8.18
N GLY A 58 -2.59 1.57 9.21
CA GLY A 58 -3.28 0.32 9.57
C GLY A 58 -4.26 -0.17 8.49
N VAL A 59 -5.04 0.74 7.89
CA VAL A 59 -5.91 0.39 6.76
C VAL A 59 -5.07 0.02 5.54
N PHE A 60 -3.99 0.76 5.24
CA PHE A 60 -3.11 0.43 4.12
C PHE A 60 -2.48 -0.96 4.26
N ASP A 61 -1.95 -1.30 5.44
CA ASP A 61 -1.35 -2.62 5.71
C ASP A 61 -2.38 -3.74 5.64
N ARG A 62 -3.59 -3.51 6.17
CA ARG A 62 -4.69 -4.49 6.10
C ARG A 62 -5.10 -4.80 4.67
N GLU A 63 -5.21 -3.79 3.81
CA GLU A 63 -5.65 -3.98 2.42
C GLU A 63 -4.51 -4.45 1.49
N PHE A 64 -3.26 -4.06 1.75
CA PHE A 64 -2.16 -4.23 0.80
C PHE A 64 -0.90 -4.93 1.35
N GLY A 65 -0.88 -5.36 2.61
CA GLY A 65 0.28 -5.98 3.28
C GLY A 65 0.75 -7.31 2.66
N ASP A 66 -0.11 -7.99 1.90
CA ASP A 66 0.29 -9.17 1.11
C ASP A 66 1.26 -8.79 -0.02
N TYR A 67 1.16 -7.56 -0.53
CA TYR A 67 1.94 -7.04 -1.66
C TYR A 67 3.01 -6.03 -1.25
N VAL A 68 2.84 -5.37 -0.10
CA VAL A 68 3.69 -4.31 0.41
C VAL A 68 4.29 -4.70 1.77
N THR A 69 5.57 -4.42 1.98
CA THR A 69 6.20 -4.46 3.30
C THR A 69 6.47 -3.03 3.79
N LEU A 70 5.97 -2.69 4.97
CA LEU A 70 6.20 -1.40 5.61
C LEU A 70 7.32 -1.49 6.65
N TYR A 71 8.21 -0.49 6.67
CA TYR A 71 9.29 -0.36 7.64
C TYR A 71 9.16 0.97 8.40
N ARG A 72 9.52 0.99 9.69
CA ARG A 72 9.47 2.18 10.55
C ARG A 72 10.68 2.25 11.46
#